data_AF-A0A0C4ERV5-F1
#
_entry.id   AF-A0A0C4ERV5-F1
#
_cell.length_a   1.000
_cell.length_b   1.000
_cell.length_c   1.000
_cell.angle_alpha   90.00
_cell.angle_beta   90.00
_cell.angle_gamma   90.00
#
_symmetry.space_group_name_H-M   'P 1'
#
loop_
_entity.id
_entity.type
_entity.pdbx_description
1 polymer ?
#
loop_
_entity_poly.entity_id
_entity_poly.type
_entity_poly.pdbx_seq_one_letter_code
_entity_poly.pdbx_strand_id
1 'polypeptide(L)'
;MARLLAIPPRTLSARLPVQASHVAGPPLRAFSNSVDQTVEPKPIYPNHIHLNPFQRGFLAIGSAFASLNNPYRADMIAVLSETTGGPFLARLRDQMLEDEGGRRLLRDRPRINTATVDLALLDKLPEGTFGKEYCNWLRWCNVSPDTREPVRFIDSPELAYVMQRYRECHDFYHVISGPFPVNISGEIVVKWVELANMGLPVAALSAIFGPLRLNSEKRTDLLRTYVPWALRMGSSCKPLICVEWEKNWETPISQLKRSLGISEPPVDFKTWTDLHRKQNS
;
A
#
# COMPACT_ATOMS: atom_id res chain seq x y z
N MET A 1 52.17 -52.34 7.13
CA MET A 1 53.32 -52.62 6.21
C MET A 1 53.22 -51.58 5.10
N ALA A 2 54.13 -50.60 4.90
CA ALA A 2 55.59 -50.69 4.70
C ALA A 2 55.91 -51.49 3.40
N ARG A 3 56.66 -51.02 2.39
CA ARG A 3 57.83 -50.10 2.37
C ARG A 3 58.08 -49.37 1.01
N LEU A 4 58.81 -48.24 1.10
CA LEU A 4 59.87 -47.65 0.23
C LEU A 4 59.74 -47.44 -1.31
N LEU A 5 59.84 -46.15 -1.69
CA LEU A 5 60.90 -45.47 -2.50
C LEU A 5 61.71 -46.21 -3.60
N ALA A 6 61.76 -45.60 -4.81
CA ALA A 6 62.96 -45.53 -5.69
C ALA A 6 62.89 -44.40 -6.76
N ILE A 7 64.05 -43.85 -7.14
CA ILE A 7 64.37 -42.70 -8.05
C ILE A 7 65.81 -43.00 -8.59
N PRO A 8 66.27 -42.76 -9.86
CA PRO A 8 66.11 -41.61 -10.81
C PRO A 8 65.74 -42.08 -12.27
N PRO A 9 65.99 -41.40 -13.45
CA PRO A 9 66.70 -40.13 -13.74
C PRO A 9 66.05 -39.13 -14.75
N ARG A 10 66.71 -37.96 -14.87
CA ARG A 10 66.47 -36.88 -15.84
C ARG A 10 67.10 -37.17 -17.21
N THR A 11 66.52 -36.61 -18.28
CA THR A 11 67.22 -36.28 -19.54
C THR A 11 66.94 -34.84 -19.96
N LEU A 12 68.00 -34.12 -20.32
CA LEU A 12 67.94 -32.76 -20.88
C LEU A 12 67.90 -32.84 -22.41
N SER A 13 67.13 -31.96 -23.05
CA SER A 13 67.36 -31.61 -24.46
C SER A 13 66.93 -30.17 -24.71
N ALA A 14 67.86 -29.35 -25.21
CA ALA A 14 67.63 -27.93 -25.48
C ALA A 14 67.08 -27.71 -26.90
N ARG A 15 66.23 -26.70 -27.08
CA ARG A 15 65.99 -26.07 -28.39
C ARG A 15 65.91 -24.55 -28.24
N LEU A 16 66.52 -23.86 -29.21
CA LEU A 16 66.70 -22.41 -29.26
C LEU A 16 65.39 -21.68 -29.64
N PRO A 17 65.21 -20.41 -29.26
CA PRO A 17 64.06 -19.61 -29.69
C PRO A 17 64.21 -19.15 -31.13
N VAL A 18 63.15 -19.29 -31.92
CA VAL A 18 63.03 -18.64 -33.24
C VAL A 18 62.37 -17.28 -33.05
N GLN A 19 63.06 -16.21 -33.44
CA GLN A 19 62.55 -14.85 -33.38
C GLN A 19 61.69 -14.57 -34.63
N ALA A 20 60.36 -14.47 -34.45
CA ALA A 20 59.44 -14.04 -35.50
C ALA A 20 59.11 -12.56 -35.31
N SER A 21 59.66 -11.70 -36.17
CA SER A 21 59.38 -10.26 -36.19
C SER A 21 58.02 -9.97 -36.84
N HIS A 22 57.03 -9.57 -36.04
CA HIS A 22 55.76 -9.05 -36.56
C HIS A 22 55.72 -7.52 -36.50
N VAL A 23 55.40 -6.93 -37.66
CA VAL A 23 55.28 -5.49 -37.88
C VAL A 23 54.07 -4.93 -37.12
N ALA A 24 54.27 -3.85 -36.36
CA ALA A 24 53.19 -3.16 -35.67
C ALA A 24 52.36 -2.33 -36.66
N GLY A 25 51.09 -2.71 -36.83
CA GLY A 25 50.08 -1.81 -37.40
C GLY A 25 49.68 -0.72 -36.40
N PRO A 26 49.16 0.44 -36.86
CA PRO A 26 48.71 1.50 -35.97
C PRO A 26 47.56 1.00 -35.08
N PRO A 27 47.50 1.41 -33.80
CA PRO A 27 46.41 1.00 -32.92
C PRO A 27 45.09 1.59 -33.41
N LEU A 28 44.13 0.72 -33.72
CA LEU A 28 42.74 1.14 -33.86
C LEU A 28 42.32 1.81 -32.55
N ARG A 29 41.85 3.06 -32.63
CA ARG A 29 41.24 3.75 -31.48
C ARG A 29 40.09 2.87 -30.96
N ALA A 30 40.30 2.24 -29.81
CA ALA A 30 39.20 1.71 -29.04
C ALA A 30 38.28 2.89 -28.72
N PHE A 31 37.04 2.83 -29.22
CA PHE A 31 35.99 3.69 -28.70
C PHE A 31 35.83 3.31 -27.24
N SER A 32 36.32 4.19 -26.36
CA SER A 32 36.06 4.10 -24.93
C SER A 32 34.57 4.33 -24.73
N ASN A 33 33.79 3.25 -24.75
CA ASN A 33 32.46 3.25 -24.19
C ASN A 33 32.61 3.49 -22.69
N SER A 34 32.68 4.78 -22.33
CA SER A 34 32.25 5.23 -21.02
C SER A 34 30.77 4.90 -20.92
N VAL A 35 30.49 3.65 -20.55
CA VAL A 35 29.24 3.29 -19.90
C VAL A 35 29.19 4.21 -18.69
N ASP A 36 28.37 5.25 -18.80
CA ASP A 36 28.06 6.12 -17.69
C ASP A 36 27.51 5.22 -16.59
N GLN A 37 28.34 4.96 -15.58
CA GLN A 37 27.90 4.26 -14.38
C GLN A 37 27.02 5.25 -13.64
N THR A 38 25.76 5.33 -14.08
CA THR A 38 24.70 6.04 -13.38
C THR A 38 24.65 5.46 -11.98
N VAL A 39 25.26 6.18 -11.04
CA VAL A 39 25.32 5.77 -9.64
C VAL A 39 23.89 5.74 -9.14
N GLU A 40 23.31 4.54 -9.07
CA GLU A 40 21.97 4.29 -8.54
C GLU A 40 21.85 5.04 -7.21
N PRO A 41 21.00 6.08 -7.13
CA PRO A 41 20.97 6.95 -5.96
C PRO A 41 20.55 6.13 -4.75
N LYS A 42 21.36 6.20 -3.68
CA LYS A 42 21.17 5.40 -2.47
C LYS A 42 19.70 5.47 -2.01
N PRO A 43 19.06 4.33 -1.68
CA PRO A 43 17.66 4.33 -1.26
C PRO A 43 17.49 5.17 0.02
N ILE A 44 16.46 6.02 0.02
CA ILE A 44 16.18 6.96 1.12
C ILE A 44 15.69 6.21 2.38
N TYR A 45 15.04 5.06 2.20
CA TYR A 45 14.61 4.11 3.22
C TYR A 45 14.60 2.69 2.63
N PRO A 46 14.48 1.60 3.43
CA PRO A 46 14.49 0.24 2.89
C PRO A 46 13.46 0.03 1.76
N ASN A 47 13.92 -0.55 0.65
CA ASN A 47 13.14 -0.78 -0.58
C ASN A 47 12.64 0.48 -1.31
N HIS A 48 13.17 1.67 -0.99
CA HIS A 48 12.92 2.89 -1.78
C HIS A 48 13.55 2.79 -3.18
N ILE A 49 12.79 3.25 -4.18
CA ILE A 49 13.15 3.30 -5.61
C ILE A 49 12.84 4.71 -6.10
N HIS A 50 13.88 5.44 -6.49
CA HIS A 50 13.74 6.77 -7.10
C HIS A 50 13.08 6.63 -8.48
N LEU A 51 12.07 7.46 -8.77
CA LEU A 51 11.43 7.53 -10.10
C LEU A 51 11.64 8.91 -10.72
N ASN A 52 12.17 8.95 -11.94
CA ASN A 52 12.13 10.16 -12.75
C ASN A 52 10.68 10.48 -13.20
N PRO A 53 10.37 11.73 -13.62
CA PRO A 53 9.00 12.12 -13.96
C PRO A 53 8.34 11.27 -15.06
N PHE A 54 9.11 10.79 -16.03
CA PHE A 54 8.61 9.90 -17.09
C PHE A 54 8.26 8.51 -16.54
N GLN A 55 9.15 7.89 -15.76
CA GLN A 55 8.89 6.61 -15.09
C GLN A 55 7.67 6.70 -14.17
N ARG A 56 7.56 7.79 -13.39
CA ARG A 56 6.42 8.06 -12.50
C ARG A 56 5.11 8.19 -13.28
N GLY A 57 5.11 8.93 -14.39
CA GLY A 57 3.94 9.07 -15.27
C GLY A 57 3.55 7.76 -15.96
N PHE A 58 4.53 7.02 -16.49
CA PHE A 58 4.31 5.71 -17.11
C PHE A 58 3.74 4.69 -16.12
N LEU A 59 4.30 4.59 -14.92
CA LEU A 59 3.80 3.73 -13.86
C LEU A 59 2.40 4.14 -13.38
N ALA A 60 2.11 5.44 -13.26
CA ALA A 60 0.76 5.92 -12.93
C ALA A 60 -0.27 5.47 -13.97
N ILE A 61 0.00 5.71 -15.25
CA ILE A 61 -0.90 5.35 -16.37
C ILE A 61 -1.08 3.84 -16.45
N GLY A 62 0.02 3.08 -16.47
CA GLY A 62 0.00 1.61 -16.55
C GLY A 62 -0.74 0.99 -15.37
N SER A 63 -0.51 1.49 -14.16
CA SER A 63 -1.16 0.99 -12.95
C SER A 63 -2.65 1.37 -12.88
N ALA A 64 -3.04 2.53 -13.42
CA ALA A 64 -4.45 2.90 -13.57
C ALA A 64 -5.18 1.93 -14.52
N PHE A 65 -4.62 1.68 -15.72
CA PHE A 65 -5.21 0.69 -16.64
C PHE A 65 -5.25 -0.72 -16.05
N ALA A 66 -4.18 -1.16 -15.39
CA ALA A 66 -4.14 -2.48 -14.74
C ALA A 66 -5.18 -2.61 -13.61
N SER A 67 -5.32 -1.59 -12.76
CA SER A 67 -6.31 -1.55 -11.66
C SER A 67 -7.75 -1.40 -12.16
N LEU A 68 -7.97 -0.78 -13.33
CA LEU A 68 -9.26 -0.73 -14.00
C LEU A 68 -9.64 -2.08 -14.62
N ASN A 69 -8.68 -2.78 -15.23
CA ASN A 69 -8.90 -4.11 -15.81
C ASN A 69 -9.07 -5.21 -14.73
N ASN A 70 -8.25 -5.18 -13.67
CA ASN A 70 -8.32 -6.13 -12.56
C ASN A 70 -8.20 -5.42 -11.20
N PRO A 71 -9.31 -5.17 -10.48
CA PRO A 71 -9.27 -4.49 -9.18
C PRO A 71 -8.61 -5.32 -8.07
N TYR A 72 -8.43 -6.63 -8.25
CA TYR A 72 -7.74 -7.48 -7.26
C TYR A 72 -6.20 -7.38 -7.35
N ARG A 73 -5.66 -6.58 -8.29
CA ARG A 73 -4.25 -6.18 -8.34
C ARG A 73 -3.97 -5.07 -7.32
N ALA A 74 -3.97 -5.44 -6.04
CA ALA A 74 -3.67 -4.52 -4.94
C ALA A 74 -2.29 -3.86 -5.07
N ASP A 75 -1.32 -4.55 -5.68
CA ASP A 75 -0.01 -4.03 -6.07
C ASP A 75 -0.09 -2.85 -7.05
N MET A 76 -0.97 -2.93 -8.05
CA MET A 76 -1.18 -1.84 -9.02
C MET A 76 -1.91 -0.65 -8.38
N ILE A 77 -2.85 -0.91 -7.47
CA ILE A 77 -3.49 0.15 -6.67
C ILE A 77 -2.45 0.83 -5.78
N ALA A 78 -1.52 0.08 -5.19
CA ALA A 78 -0.41 0.62 -4.41
C ALA A 78 0.51 1.53 -5.25
N VAL A 79 1.00 1.05 -6.41
CA VAL A 79 1.83 1.85 -7.33
C VAL A 79 1.10 3.12 -7.79
N LEU A 80 -0.18 3.00 -8.17
CA LEU A 80 -1.02 4.14 -8.56
C LEU A 80 -1.12 5.18 -7.43
N SER A 81 -1.29 4.72 -6.19
CA SER A 81 -1.36 5.59 -5.01
C SER A 81 -0.07 6.40 -4.81
N GLU A 82 1.09 5.77 -4.95
CA GLU A 82 2.40 6.43 -4.72
C GLU A 82 2.80 7.36 -5.86
N THR A 83 2.49 6.97 -7.09
CA THR A 83 2.81 7.77 -8.27
C THR A 83 1.93 9.02 -8.39
N THR A 84 0.70 9.00 -7.84
CA THR A 84 -0.24 10.14 -7.89
C THR A 84 -0.38 10.93 -6.57
N GLY A 85 -0.01 10.36 -5.43
CA GLY A 85 -0.33 10.91 -4.11
C GLY A 85 0.48 12.14 -3.65
N GLY A 86 1.60 12.46 -4.30
CA GLY A 86 2.63 13.40 -3.81
C GLY A 86 2.11 14.68 -3.10
N PRO A 87 1.44 15.61 -3.80
CA PRO A 87 0.92 16.84 -3.18
C PRO A 87 -0.13 16.60 -2.09
N PHE A 88 -0.93 15.54 -2.23
CA PHE A 88 -2.01 15.20 -1.29
C PHE A 88 -1.47 14.62 0.02
N LEU A 89 -0.35 13.87 -0.05
CA LEU A 89 0.35 13.37 1.13
C LEU A 89 0.97 14.50 1.96
N ALA A 90 1.47 15.56 1.31
CA ALA A 90 1.94 16.75 2.03
C ALA A 90 0.79 17.40 2.83
N ARG A 91 -0.39 17.59 2.20
CA ARG A 91 -1.59 18.09 2.89
C ARG A 91 -1.99 17.22 4.09
N LEU A 92 -1.96 15.89 3.95
CA LEU A 92 -2.25 14.96 5.05
C LEU A 92 -1.21 15.03 6.17
N ARG A 93 0.07 15.16 5.82
CA ARG A 93 1.16 15.36 6.78
C ARG A 93 0.94 16.66 7.57
N ASP A 94 0.61 17.75 6.89
CA ASP A 94 0.36 19.06 7.53
C ASP A 94 -0.85 18.97 8.49
N GLN A 95 -1.94 18.31 8.07
CA GLN A 95 -3.09 18.00 8.92
C GLN A 95 -2.73 17.12 10.14
N MET A 96 -1.77 16.20 10.00
CA MET A 96 -1.21 15.45 11.13
C MET A 96 -0.33 16.30 12.04
N LEU A 97 0.36 17.32 11.53
CA LEU A 97 1.16 18.24 12.36
C LEU A 97 0.28 19.19 13.18
N GLU A 98 -0.94 19.50 12.73
CA GLU A 98 -1.93 20.29 13.47
C GLU A 98 -2.56 19.51 14.63
N ASP A 99 -2.74 18.19 14.48
CA ASP A 99 -3.33 17.31 15.51
C ASP A 99 -2.29 16.76 16.52
N GLU A 100 -2.68 16.57 17.78
CA GLU A 100 -1.78 16.07 18.83
C GLU A 100 -1.44 14.58 18.69
N GLY A 101 -2.43 13.76 18.29
CA GLY A 101 -2.23 12.36 17.94
C GLY A 101 -1.44 12.25 16.64
N GLY A 102 -1.77 13.05 15.62
CA GLY A 102 -1.03 13.14 14.37
C GLY A 102 0.47 13.42 14.57
N ARG A 103 0.84 14.39 15.43
CA ARG A 103 2.24 14.67 15.79
C ARG A 103 2.94 13.49 16.45
N ARG A 104 2.26 12.76 17.36
CA ARG A 104 2.81 11.52 17.94
C ARG A 104 3.02 10.45 16.88
N LEU A 105 2.06 10.27 15.99
CA LEU A 105 2.11 9.27 14.92
C LEU A 105 3.24 9.54 13.93
N LEU A 106 3.51 10.79 13.54
CA LEU A 106 4.64 11.15 12.67
C LEU A 106 6.02 10.89 13.31
N ARG A 107 6.10 11.04 14.65
CA ARG A 107 7.31 10.82 15.45
C ARG A 107 7.55 9.33 15.75
N ASP A 108 6.57 8.67 16.33
CA ASP A 108 6.67 7.29 16.86
C ASP A 108 6.54 6.23 15.77
N ARG A 109 5.90 6.60 14.65
CA ARG A 109 5.72 5.79 13.44
C ARG A 109 5.23 4.34 13.65
N PRO A 110 4.19 4.11 14.49
CA PRO A 110 3.62 2.77 14.70
C PRO A 110 3.11 2.18 13.37
N ARG A 111 3.13 0.84 13.31
CA ARG A 111 2.78 0.05 12.12
C ARG A 111 1.67 -0.94 12.48
N ILE A 112 0.81 -1.25 11.53
CA ILE A 112 -0.24 -2.27 11.67
C ILE A 112 0.12 -3.48 10.79
N ASN A 113 0.51 -4.56 11.44
CA ASN A 113 0.72 -5.89 10.85
C ASN A 113 0.77 -6.93 11.99
N THR A 114 0.79 -8.22 11.69
CA THR A 114 0.81 -9.28 12.72
C THR A 114 2.07 -9.31 13.57
N ALA A 115 3.17 -8.66 13.15
CA ALA A 115 4.37 -8.54 13.97
C ALA A 115 4.29 -7.40 15.02
N THR A 116 3.31 -6.49 14.90
CA THR A 116 3.09 -5.38 15.85
C THR A 116 1.74 -5.44 16.56
N VAL A 117 0.76 -6.17 16.02
CA VAL A 117 -0.60 -6.28 16.56
C VAL A 117 -0.91 -7.75 16.86
N ASP A 118 -1.05 -8.08 18.14
CA ASP A 118 -1.45 -9.42 18.59
C ASP A 118 -2.95 -9.65 18.37
N LEU A 119 -3.29 -10.20 17.19
CA LEU A 119 -4.67 -10.54 16.84
C LEU A 119 -5.29 -11.59 17.79
N ALA A 120 -4.49 -12.43 18.46
CA ALA A 120 -4.98 -13.44 19.39
C ALA A 120 -5.31 -12.85 20.78
N LEU A 121 -4.74 -11.70 21.13
CA LEU A 121 -5.21 -10.88 22.25
C LEU A 121 -6.44 -10.06 21.85
N LEU A 122 -6.44 -9.43 20.66
CA LEU A 122 -7.59 -8.64 20.18
C LEU A 122 -8.87 -9.49 20.06
N ASP A 123 -8.79 -10.73 19.59
CA ASP A 123 -9.96 -11.62 19.47
C ASP A 123 -10.50 -12.12 20.83
N LYS A 124 -9.76 -11.90 21.93
CA LYS A 124 -10.23 -12.18 23.30
C LYS A 124 -10.88 -10.97 23.98
N LEU A 125 -10.84 -9.80 23.36
CA LEU A 125 -11.51 -8.61 23.91
C LEU A 125 -13.05 -8.77 23.87
N PRO A 126 -13.79 -8.05 24.74
CA PRO A 126 -15.26 -8.10 24.74
C PRO A 126 -15.87 -7.70 23.38
N GLU A 127 -16.97 -8.34 23.00
CA GLU A 127 -17.76 -7.95 21.81
C GLU A 127 -18.17 -6.48 21.89
N GLY A 128 -18.19 -5.78 20.75
CA GLY A 128 -18.42 -4.35 20.68
C GLY A 128 -17.20 -3.47 21.01
N THR A 129 -16.05 -4.03 21.40
CA THR A 129 -14.77 -3.28 21.43
C THR A 129 -14.15 -3.21 20.03
N PHE A 130 -13.46 -2.12 19.71
CA PHE A 130 -12.92 -1.91 18.36
C PHE A 130 -11.94 -3.02 17.91
N GLY A 131 -11.09 -3.52 18.81
CA GLY A 131 -10.17 -4.63 18.51
C GLY A 131 -10.89 -5.95 18.25
N LYS A 132 -11.96 -6.24 19.01
CA LYS A 132 -12.78 -7.43 18.78
C LYS A 132 -13.54 -7.34 17.45
N GLU A 133 -14.15 -6.19 17.16
CA GLU A 133 -14.85 -5.97 15.89
C GLU A 133 -13.90 -6.02 14.68
N TYR A 134 -12.66 -5.55 14.83
CA TYR A 134 -11.64 -5.70 13.80
C TYR A 134 -11.30 -7.18 13.54
N CYS A 135 -11.13 -8.00 14.58
CA CYS A 135 -10.91 -9.44 14.43
C CYS A 135 -12.12 -10.17 13.83
N ASN A 136 -13.34 -9.81 14.26
CA ASN A 136 -14.59 -10.30 13.67
C ASN A 136 -14.63 -9.99 12.16
N TRP A 137 -14.28 -8.76 11.77
CA TRP A 137 -14.28 -8.31 10.38
C TRP A 137 -13.20 -9.00 9.51
N LEU A 138 -11.97 -9.13 10.02
CA LEU A 138 -10.90 -9.88 9.33
C LEU A 138 -11.33 -11.31 9.03
N ARG A 139 -11.93 -12.01 10.02
CA ARG A 139 -12.47 -13.36 9.86
C ARG A 139 -13.64 -13.40 8.86
N TRP A 140 -14.54 -12.43 8.89
CA TRP A 140 -15.69 -12.37 7.98
C TRP A 140 -15.28 -12.11 6.52
N CYS A 141 -14.33 -11.19 6.29
CA CYS A 141 -13.82 -10.87 4.95
C CYS A 141 -12.74 -11.86 4.46
N ASN A 142 -12.21 -12.72 5.33
CA ASN A 142 -11.11 -13.64 5.06
C ASN A 142 -9.86 -12.92 4.50
N VAL A 143 -9.41 -11.89 5.24
CA VAL A 143 -8.25 -11.05 4.91
C VAL A 143 -7.28 -10.93 6.09
N SER A 144 -6.06 -10.43 5.84
CA SER A 144 -5.02 -10.19 6.85
C SER A 144 -4.42 -8.78 6.72
N PRO A 145 -4.05 -8.10 7.83
CA PRO A 145 -3.31 -6.83 7.78
C PRO A 145 -1.96 -6.93 7.05
N ASP A 146 -1.38 -8.12 6.92
CA ASP A 146 -0.06 -8.30 6.29
C ASP A 146 -0.09 -8.18 4.76
N THR A 147 -1.28 -8.06 4.17
CA THR A 147 -1.48 -7.89 2.70
C THR A 147 -1.10 -6.50 2.18
N ARG A 148 -0.61 -5.61 3.03
CA ARG A 148 -0.34 -4.20 2.72
C ARG A 148 1.08 -4.00 2.19
N GLU A 149 1.18 -3.90 0.86
CA GLU A 149 2.43 -3.62 0.16
C GLU A 149 3.21 -2.43 0.75
N PRO A 150 4.53 -2.59 1.04
CA PRO A 150 5.37 -1.49 1.48
C PRO A 150 5.48 -0.41 0.39
N VAL A 151 5.44 0.85 0.81
CA VAL A 151 5.76 2.01 -0.03
C VAL A 151 7.21 1.94 -0.56
N ARG A 152 7.41 2.33 -1.82
CA ARG A 152 8.69 2.26 -2.54
C ARG A 152 9.03 3.52 -3.33
N PHE A 153 8.04 4.26 -3.83
CA PHE A 153 8.20 5.30 -4.88
C PHE A 153 7.95 6.74 -4.38
N ILE A 154 7.99 6.96 -3.06
CA ILE A 154 7.80 8.29 -2.45
C ILE A 154 9.14 8.79 -1.92
N ASP A 155 9.62 9.91 -2.43
CA ASP A 155 10.99 10.40 -2.22
C ASP A 155 11.15 11.20 -0.90
N SER A 156 10.37 10.85 0.13
CA SER A 156 10.43 11.43 1.48
C SER A 156 10.07 10.36 2.53
N PRO A 157 10.92 10.11 3.55
CA PRO A 157 10.64 9.12 4.60
C PRO A 157 9.37 9.41 5.41
N GLU A 158 8.98 10.68 5.52
CA GLU A 158 7.81 11.11 6.27
C GLU A 158 6.53 10.91 5.46
N LEU A 159 6.52 11.33 4.19
CA LEU A 159 5.37 11.12 3.31
C LEU A 159 5.18 9.63 2.96
N ALA A 160 6.28 8.87 2.89
CA ALA A 160 6.23 7.42 2.75
C ALA A 160 5.55 6.76 3.97
N TYR A 161 5.85 7.23 5.18
CA TYR A 161 5.15 6.79 6.38
C TYR A 161 3.65 7.19 6.37
N VAL A 162 3.31 8.41 5.97
CA VAL A 162 1.89 8.85 5.86
C VAL A 162 1.10 7.97 4.89
N MET A 163 1.65 7.69 3.69
CA MET A 163 1.04 6.77 2.73
C MET A 163 0.90 5.36 3.30
N GLN A 164 1.94 4.86 3.96
CA GLN A 164 1.95 3.51 4.52
C GLN A 164 0.94 3.36 5.66
N ARG A 165 0.81 4.36 6.55
CA ARG A 165 -0.21 4.39 7.59
C ARG A 165 -1.62 4.37 6.99
N TYR A 166 -1.87 5.17 5.96
CA TYR A 166 -3.16 5.13 5.24
C TYR A 166 -3.50 3.72 4.71
N ARG A 167 -2.52 3.01 4.11
CA ARG A 167 -2.73 1.62 3.65
C ARG A 167 -3.05 0.67 4.79
N GLU A 168 -2.26 0.75 5.85
CA GLU A 168 -2.32 -0.12 7.02
C GLU A 168 -3.59 0.06 7.83
N CYS A 169 -4.11 1.28 7.90
CA CYS A 169 -5.36 1.60 8.59
C CYS A 169 -6.62 1.46 7.70
N HIS A 170 -6.49 1.09 6.42
CA HIS A 170 -7.62 0.99 5.49
C HIS A 170 -8.75 0.08 5.98
N ASP A 171 -8.40 -1.08 6.54
CA ASP A 171 -9.38 -2.04 7.07
C ASP A 171 -10.14 -1.49 8.29
N PHE A 172 -9.53 -0.58 9.05
CA PHE A 172 -10.23 0.11 10.13
C PHE A 172 -11.34 1.03 9.59
N TYR A 173 -11.18 1.59 8.39
CA TYR A 173 -12.20 2.44 7.78
C TYR A 173 -13.44 1.61 7.37
N HIS A 174 -13.25 0.37 6.90
CA HIS A 174 -14.35 -0.58 6.69
C HIS A 174 -15.12 -0.87 8.00
N VAL A 175 -14.39 -1.19 9.08
CA VAL A 175 -14.96 -1.53 10.40
C VAL A 175 -15.68 -0.35 11.04
N ILE A 176 -15.03 0.82 11.12
CA ILE A 176 -15.51 1.96 11.90
C ILE A 176 -16.65 2.71 11.23
N SER A 177 -16.85 2.57 9.92
CA SER A 177 -17.84 3.37 9.18
C SER A 177 -19.19 2.68 8.97
N GLY A 178 -19.31 1.37 9.23
CA GLY A 178 -20.57 0.63 9.06
C GLY A 178 -20.36 -0.76 8.45
N PRO A 179 -19.68 -1.67 9.18
CA PRO A 179 -18.87 -2.79 8.70
C PRO A 179 -19.07 -3.19 7.23
N PHE A 180 -18.36 -2.50 6.33
CA PHE A 180 -18.42 -2.78 4.90
C PHE A 180 -17.50 -3.96 4.54
N PRO A 181 -17.90 -4.88 3.65
CA PRO A 181 -17.05 -5.97 3.20
C PRO A 181 -16.14 -5.54 2.04
N VAL A 182 -15.05 -6.27 1.83
CA VAL A 182 -14.09 -6.13 0.70
C VAL A 182 -14.66 -6.53 -0.68
N ASN A 183 -15.98 -6.46 -0.88
CA ASN A 183 -16.60 -6.61 -2.19
C ASN A 183 -16.69 -5.25 -2.90
N ILE A 184 -16.88 -5.25 -4.24
CA ILE A 184 -16.90 -4.03 -5.07
C ILE A 184 -17.81 -2.93 -4.50
N SER A 185 -18.98 -3.28 -3.95
CA SER A 185 -19.92 -2.31 -3.41
C SER A 185 -19.48 -1.72 -2.07
N GLY A 186 -18.93 -2.53 -1.16
CA GLY A 186 -18.40 -2.05 0.12
C GLY A 186 -17.14 -1.18 -0.08
N GLU A 187 -16.22 -1.63 -0.95
CA GLU A 187 -15.05 -0.85 -1.37
C GLU A 187 -15.45 0.53 -1.91
N ILE A 188 -16.43 0.62 -2.81
CA ILE A 188 -16.90 1.92 -3.33
C ILE A 188 -17.32 2.86 -2.18
N VAL A 189 -18.08 2.38 -1.20
CA VAL A 189 -18.54 3.22 -0.07
C VAL A 189 -17.36 3.72 0.76
N VAL A 190 -16.42 2.83 1.11
CA VAL A 190 -15.23 3.22 1.88
C VAL A 190 -14.33 4.17 1.10
N LYS A 191 -14.19 4.01 -0.23
CA LYS A 191 -13.43 4.96 -1.07
C LYS A 191 -14.08 6.35 -1.11
N TRP A 192 -15.41 6.46 -0.98
CA TRP A 192 -16.08 7.77 -0.80
C TRP A 192 -15.81 8.38 0.59
N VAL A 193 -15.73 7.57 1.66
CA VAL A 193 -15.34 8.04 3.00
C VAL A 193 -13.88 8.52 3.01
N GLU A 194 -12.96 7.73 2.46
CA GLU A 194 -11.53 8.09 2.33
C GLU A 194 -11.33 9.34 1.46
N LEU A 195 -12.08 9.49 0.37
CA LEU A 195 -12.06 10.70 -0.45
C LEU A 195 -12.50 11.92 0.36
N ALA A 196 -13.60 11.82 1.10
CA ALA A 196 -14.15 12.92 1.90
C ALA A 196 -13.24 13.33 3.06
N ASN A 197 -12.61 12.37 3.73
CA ASN A 197 -11.75 12.62 4.90
C ASN A 197 -10.30 12.98 4.52
N MET A 198 -9.74 12.32 3.50
CA MET A 198 -8.30 12.39 3.18
C MET A 198 -7.99 12.99 1.81
N GLY A 199 -8.93 12.93 0.86
CA GLY A 199 -8.74 13.55 -0.46
C GLY A 199 -7.70 12.88 -1.36
N LEU A 200 -7.36 11.62 -1.12
CA LEU A 200 -6.32 10.92 -1.90
C LEU A 200 -6.79 10.64 -3.35
N PRO A 201 -5.95 10.86 -4.38
CA PRO A 201 -6.33 10.65 -5.78
C PRO A 201 -6.77 9.21 -6.09
N VAL A 202 -6.14 8.20 -5.48
CA VAL A 202 -6.55 6.80 -5.64
C VAL A 202 -7.96 6.56 -5.11
N ALA A 203 -8.34 7.18 -3.99
CA ALA A 203 -9.68 7.08 -3.44
C ALA A 203 -10.70 7.76 -4.39
N ALA A 204 -10.36 8.92 -4.96
CA ALA A 204 -11.17 9.58 -5.98
C ALA A 204 -11.40 8.69 -7.21
N LEU A 205 -10.33 8.12 -7.77
CA LEU A 205 -10.40 7.24 -8.93
C LEU A 205 -11.26 6.00 -8.65
N SER A 206 -11.06 5.35 -7.49
CA SER A 206 -11.86 4.19 -7.10
C SER A 206 -13.33 4.53 -6.84
N ALA A 207 -13.62 5.66 -6.19
CA ALA A 207 -14.97 6.12 -5.86
C ALA A 207 -15.77 6.51 -7.12
N ILE A 208 -15.12 7.12 -8.12
CA ILE A 208 -15.74 7.60 -9.37
C ILE A 208 -15.87 6.47 -10.40
N PHE A 209 -14.82 5.67 -10.62
CA PHE A 209 -14.80 4.66 -11.69
C PHE A 209 -15.16 3.25 -11.21
N GLY A 210 -14.99 2.93 -9.93
CA GLY A 210 -15.44 1.66 -9.33
C GLY A 210 -16.93 1.33 -9.59
N PRO A 211 -17.87 2.29 -9.46
CA PRO A 211 -19.29 2.07 -9.73
C PRO A 211 -19.62 1.61 -11.16
N LEU A 212 -18.73 1.81 -12.14
CA LEU A 212 -18.93 1.32 -13.51
C LEU A 212 -18.94 -0.22 -13.63
N ARG A 213 -18.47 -0.93 -12.60
CA ARG A 213 -18.50 -2.40 -12.51
C ARG A 213 -19.80 -2.97 -11.95
N LEU A 214 -20.73 -2.12 -11.53
CA LEU A 214 -22.05 -2.52 -11.03
C LEU A 214 -23.09 -2.40 -12.15
N ASN A 215 -24.12 -3.25 -12.12
CA ASN A 215 -25.29 -3.05 -12.99
C ASN A 215 -25.96 -1.69 -12.69
N SER A 216 -26.71 -1.13 -13.64
CA SER A 216 -27.16 0.26 -13.51
C SER A 216 -28.11 0.50 -12.34
N GLU A 217 -28.93 -0.48 -11.97
CA GLU A 217 -29.83 -0.38 -10.81
C GLU A 217 -29.03 -0.34 -9.50
N LYS A 218 -28.22 -1.37 -9.24
CA LYS A 218 -27.37 -1.48 -8.05
C LYS A 218 -26.39 -0.31 -7.92
N ARG A 219 -25.87 0.20 -9.06
CA ARG A 219 -25.06 1.42 -9.12
C ARG A 219 -25.84 2.62 -8.64
N THR A 220 -27.04 2.84 -9.19
CA THR A 220 -27.87 4.02 -8.87
C THR A 220 -28.29 4.01 -7.41
N ASP A 221 -28.71 2.87 -6.89
CA ASP A 221 -29.12 2.78 -5.49
C ASP A 221 -27.94 2.91 -4.52
N LEU A 222 -26.80 2.25 -4.78
CA LEU A 222 -25.60 2.39 -3.95
C LEU A 222 -25.17 3.87 -3.84
N LEU A 223 -25.12 4.56 -4.99
CA LEU A 223 -24.71 5.97 -5.04
C LEU A 223 -25.72 6.86 -4.32
N ARG A 224 -27.03 6.66 -4.54
CA ARG A 224 -28.10 7.43 -3.87
C ARG A 224 -28.10 7.23 -2.35
N THR A 225 -27.93 5.98 -1.90
CA THR A 225 -28.03 5.59 -0.50
C THR A 225 -26.78 6.03 0.28
N TYR A 226 -25.58 5.65 -0.17
CA TYR A 226 -24.38 5.79 0.65
C TYR A 226 -23.56 7.07 0.38
N VAL A 227 -23.46 7.57 -0.85
CA VAL A 227 -22.52 8.68 -1.16
C VAL A 227 -22.87 9.99 -0.43
N PRO A 228 -24.13 10.45 -0.35
CA PRO A 228 -24.46 11.65 0.41
C PRO A 228 -24.11 11.53 1.90
N TRP A 229 -24.22 10.33 2.48
CA TRP A 229 -23.79 10.08 3.85
C TRP A 229 -22.26 10.04 3.96
N ALA A 230 -21.57 9.28 3.11
CA ALA A 230 -20.12 9.11 3.14
C ALA A 230 -19.37 10.44 2.99
N LEU A 231 -19.86 11.31 2.08
CA LEU A 231 -19.35 12.67 1.90
C LEU A 231 -19.56 13.54 3.14
N ARG A 232 -20.77 13.56 3.72
CA ARG A 232 -21.04 14.35 4.93
C ARG A 232 -20.23 13.83 6.12
N MET A 233 -20.33 12.55 6.43
CA MET A 233 -19.67 11.91 7.56
C MET A 233 -18.15 12.04 7.45
N GLY A 234 -17.56 11.68 6.31
CA GLY A 234 -16.11 11.71 6.12
C GLY A 234 -15.50 13.12 6.16
N SER A 235 -16.24 14.15 5.74
CA SER A 235 -15.79 15.55 5.84
C SER A 235 -16.07 16.21 7.19
N SER A 236 -17.02 15.69 7.99
CA SER A 236 -17.33 16.21 9.33
C SER A 236 -16.63 15.48 10.48
N CYS A 237 -16.22 14.24 10.28
CA CYS A 237 -15.54 13.45 11.30
C CYS A 237 -14.07 13.88 11.46
N LYS A 238 -13.43 13.46 12.55
CA LYS A 238 -12.02 13.75 12.80
C LYS A 238 -11.13 13.21 11.67
N PRO A 239 -9.95 13.80 11.42
CA PRO A 239 -9.00 13.27 10.44
C PRO A 239 -8.57 11.85 10.84
N LEU A 240 -9.04 10.84 10.09
CA LEU A 240 -8.86 9.43 10.47
C LEU A 240 -7.40 8.96 10.35
N ILE A 241 -6.57 9.72 9.62
CA ILE A 241 -5.12 9.53 9.54
C ILE A 241 -4.41 9.89 10.87
N CYS A 242 -4.99 10.80 11.66
CA CYS A 242 -4.48 11.24 12.96
C CYS A 242 -4.92 10.35 14.13
N VAL A 243 -5.82 9.39 13.90
CA VAL A 243 -6.34 8.51 14.96
C VAL A 243 -5.27 7.49 15.36
N GLU A 244 -4.97 7.45 16.66
CA GLU A 244 -4.09 6.47 17.29
C GLU A 244 -4.88 5.17 17.55
N TRP A 245 -5.26 4.46 16.46
CA TRP A 245 -6.01 3.20 16.49
C TRP A 245 -5.44 2.18 17.47
N GLU A 246 -4.11 2.13 17.54
CA GLU A 246 -3.29 1.28 18.40
C GLU A 246 -3.57 1.47 19.91
N LYS A 247 -4.17 2.60 20.30
CA LYS A 247 -4.56 2.93 21.68
C LYS A 247 -6.06 2.70 21.96
N ASN A 248 -6.83 2.28 20.97
CA ASN A 248 -8.30 2.24 21.04
C ASN A 248 -8.87 0.80 20.95
N TRP A 249 -8.02 -0.23 21.00
CA TRP A 249 -8.46 -1.63 20.87
C TRP A 249 -9.55 -2.03 21.86
N GLU A 250 -9.41 -1.67 23.13
CA GLU A 250 -10.39 -1.95 24.19
C GLU A 250 -11.56 -0.96 24.22
N THR A 251 -11.50 0.12 23.43
CA THR A 251 -12.55 1.15 23.42
C THR A 251 -13.83 0.59 22.76
N PRO A 252 -15.01 0.72 23.39
CA PRO A 252 -16.28 0.39 22.76
C PRO A 252 -16.45 1.13 21.44
N ILE A 253 -16.75 0.43 20.35
CA ILE A 253 -16.80 1.00 18.99
C ILE A 253 -17.83 2.13 18.88
N SER A 254 -18.93 2.06 19.64
CA SER A 254 -19.95 3.11 19.72
C SER A 254 -19.47 4.38 20.44
N GLN A 255 -18.55 4.25 21.40
CA GLN A 255 -17.87 5.38 22.04
C GLN A 255 -16.81 5.97 21.10
N LEU A 256 -16.05 5.11 20.41
CA LEU A 256 -15.04 5.53 19.43
C LEU A 256 -15.68 6.30 18.26
N LYS A 257 -16.74 5.77 17.63
CA LYS A 257 -17.51 6.48 16.59
C LYS A 257 -17.95 7.87 17.08
N ARG A 258 -18.51 7.97 18.29
CA ARG A 258 -18.95 9.24 18.89
C ARG A 258 -17.79 10.21 19.12
N SER A 259 -16.64 9.75 19.60
CA SER A 259 -15.46 10.62 19.86
C SER A 259 -14.76 11.09 18.57
N LEU A 260 -14.95 10.36 17.47
CA LEU A 260 -14.48 10.69 16.13
C LEU A 260 -15.50 11.48 15.29
N GLY A 261 -16.76 11.63 15.73
CA GLY A 261 -17.81 12.28 14.95
C GLY A 261 -18.34 11.43 13.77
N ILE A 262 -18.20 10.11 13.86
CA ILE A 262 -18.66 9.16 12.83
C ILE A 262 -20.12 8.81 13.12
N SER A 263 -20.99 9.10 12.14
CA SER A 263 -22.40 8.70 12.15
C SER A 263 -22.60 7.36 11.44
N GLU A 264 -23.61 6.60 11.88
CA GLU A 264 -23.99 5.34 11.22
C GLU A 264 -24.49 5.57 9.78
N PRO A 265 -24.29 4.60 8.87
CA PRO A 265 -24.82 4.68 7.51
C PRO A 265 -26.36 4.67 7.51
N PRO A 266 -27.01 5.23 6.47
CA PRO A 266 -28.47 5.37 6.43
C PRO A 266 -29.21 4.04 6.31
N VAL A 267 -28.56 2.99 5.83
CA VAL A 267 -29.07 1.61 5.77
C VAL A 267 -27.92 0.67 6.13
N ASP A 268 -28.20 -0.32 6.98
CA ASP A 268 -27.29 -1.44 7.24
C ASP A 268 -26.88 -2.14 5.93
N PHE A 269 -25.58 -2.36 5.74
CA PHE A 269 -25.06 -2.83 4.46
C PHE A 269 -25.46 -4.28 4.15
N LYS A 270 -25.69 -5.12 5.16
CA LYS A 270 -26.23 -6.47 4.97
C LYS A 270 -27.65 -6.40 4.43
N THR A 271 -28.51 -5.61 5.07
CA THR A 271 -29.89 -5.33 4.63
C THR A 271 -29.94 -4.82 3.20
N TRP A 272 -29.09 -3.86 2.85
CA TRP A 272 -28.95 -3.36 1.47
C TRP A 272 -28.53 -4.44 0.48
N THR A 273 -27.54 -5.28 0.85
CA THR A 273 -27.05 -6.36 0.00
C THR A 273 -28.11 -7.44 -0.24
N ASP A 274 -28.90 -7.78 0.76
CA ASP A 274 -29.95 -8.81 0.66
C ASP A 274 -31.12 -8.38 -0.22
N LEU A 275 -31.43 -7.08 -0.31
CA LEU A 275 -32.40 -6.54 -1.28
C LEU A 275 -31.94 -6.80 -2.72
N HIS A 276 -30.70 -6.43 -3.05
CA HIS A 276 -30.17 -6.62 -4.40
C HIS A 276 -29.82 -8.08 -4.74
N ARG A 277 -29.66 -8.98 -3.76
CA ARG A 277 -29.54 -10.41 -4.04
C ARG A 277 -30.86 -10.98 -4.59
N LYS A 278 -32.00 -10.58 -4.02
CA LYS A 278 -33.35 -11.05 -4.41
C LYS A 278 -33.84 -10.54 -5.77
N GLN A 279 -33.23 -9.48 -6.30
CA GLN A 279 -33.57 -8.92 -7.61
C GLN A 279 -32.81 -9.59 -8.78
N ASN A 280 -31.81 -10.43 -8.48
CA ASN A 280 -30.99 -11.14 -9.49
C ASN A 280 -31.20 -12.66 -9.43
N SER A 281 -32.32 -13.11 -8.84
CA SER A 281 -32.73 -14.51 -8.65
C SER A 281 -34.15 -14.72 -9.14
#